data_AF-A0A961PGI2-F1
#
_entry.id   AF-A0A961PGI2-F1
#
_cell.length_a   1.000
_cell.length_b   1.000
_cell.length_c   1.000
_cell.angle_alpha   90.00
_cell.angle_beta   90.00
_cell.angle_gamma   90.00
#
_symmetry.space_group_name_H-M   'P 1'
#
loop_
_entity.id
_entity.type
_entity.pdbx_description
1 polymer ?
#
loop_
_entity_poly.entity_id
_entity_poly.type
_entity_poly.pdbx_seq_one_letter_code
_entity_poly.pdbx_strand_id
1 'polypeptide(L)'
;MIRRVWMSLPKLIRFMLIHIANGIVIGCVFLLVLIHFDLAGLGTLLEKDATGLATAVLFFQTALTFGAVSMGVAVMNLGED
;
A
#
# COMPACT_ATOMS: atom_id res chain seq x y z
N MET A 1 23.84 -4.61 4.66
CA MET A 1 23.07 -5.21 5.79
C MET A 1 21.71 -5.78 5.38
N ILE A 2 20.90 -5.05 4.61
CA ILE A 2 19.54 -5.45 4.18
C ILE A 2 19.48 -6.87 3.56
N ARG A 3 20.40 -7.20 2.65
CA ARG A 3 20.43 -8.52 1.99
C ARG A 3 20.66 -9.69 2.97
N ARG A 4 21.40 -9.49 4.07
CA ARG A 4 21.65 -10.54 5.07
C ARG A 4 20.39 -10.83 5.88
N VAL A 5 19.69 -9.78 6.33
CA VAL A 5 18.42 -9.88 7.06
C VAL A 5 17.36 -10.57 6.20
N TRP A 6 17.27 -10.21 4.91
CA TRP A 6 16.33 -10.83 3.98
C TRP A 6 16.54 -12.35 3.85
N MET A 7 17.80 -12.80 3.76
CA MET A 7 18.11 -14.23 3.62
C MET A 7 17.87 -15.03 4.91
N SER A 8 17.85 -14.37 6.08
CA SER A 8 17.49 -15.01 7.35
C SER A 8 15.98 -15.13 7.60
N LEU A 9 15.14 -14.46 6.82
CA LEU A 9 13.69 -14.51 7.00
C LEU A 9 13.09 -15.84 6.49
N PRO A 10 12.06 -16.39 7.18
CA PRO A 10 11.30 -17.52 6.67
C PRO A 10 10.71 -17.24 5.29
N LYS A 11 10.57 -18.28 4.46
CA LYS A 11 10.03 -18.18 3.10
C LYS A 11 8.66 -17.48 3.08
N LEU A 12 7.79 -17.80 4.03
CA LEU A 12 6.44 -17.24 4.14
C LEU A 12 6.44 -15.75 4.47
N ILE A 13 7.34 -15.30 5.36
CA ILE A 13 7.47 -13.87 5.69
C ILE A 13 7.95 -13.08 4.47
N ARG A 14 8.93 -13.59 3.73
CA ARG A 14 9.38 -12.97 2.48
C ARG A 14 8.26 -12.89 1.45
N PHE A 15 7.49 -13.97 1.31
CA PHE A 15 6.32 -14.02 0.43
C PHE A 15 5.31 -12.93 0.80
N MET A 16 4.92 -12.83 2.07
CA MET A 16 3.99 -11.82 2.56
C MET A 16 4.51 -10.40 2.33
N LEU A 17 5.78 -10.13 2.64
CA LEU A 17 6.39 -8.80 2.48
C LEU A 17 6.39 -8.33 1.03
N ILE A 18 6.66 -9.21 0.07
CA ILE A 18 6.61 -8.88 -1.36
C ILE A 18 5.19 -8.47 -1.76
N HIS A 19 4.17 -9.23 -1.34
CA HIS A 19 2.79 -8.97 -1.73
C HIS A 19 2.21 -7.74 -1.03
N ILE A 20 2.57 -7.49 0.24
CA ILE A 20 2.27 -6.23 0.92
C ILE A 20 2.87 -5.06 0.15
N ALA A 21 4.15 -5.14 -0.21
CA ALA A 21 4.83 -4.05 -0.93
C ALA A 21 4.17 -3.77 -2.29
N ASN A 22 3.81 -4.81 -3.04
CA ASN A 22 3.09 -4.67 -4.31
C ASN A 22 1.73 -3.98 -4.11
N GLY A 23 0.96 -4.39 -3.09
CA GLY A 23 -0.31 -3.77 -2.77
C GLY A 23 -0.17 -2.30 -2.37
N ILE A 24 0.81 -1.97 -1.52
CA ILE A 24 1.12 -0.58 -1.13
C ILE A 24 1.41 0.27 -2.36
N VAL A 25 2.26 -0.20 -3.28
CA VAL A 25 2.61 0.54 -4.50
C VAL A 25 1.36 0.80 -5.35
N ILE A 26 0.53 -0.22 -5.56
CA ILE A 26 -0.72 -0.09 -6.32
C ILE A 26 -1.67 0.91 -5.64
N GLY A 27 -1.87 0.80 -4.33
CA GLY A 27 -2.75 1.70 -3.56
C GLY A 27 -2.27 3.15 -3.58
N CYS A 28 -0.96 3.39 -3.44
CA CYS A 28 -0.38 4.72 -3.53
C CYS A 28 -0.53 5.33 -4.93
N VAL A 29 -0.29 4.55 -5.99
CA VAL A 29 -0.48 5.02 -7.38
C VAL A 29 -1.96 5.34 -7.62
N PHE A 30 -2.86 4.47 -7.19
CA PHE A 30 -4.30 4.69 -7.29
C PHE A 30 -4.72 6.01 -6.60
N LEU A 31 -4.28 6.22 -5.36
CA LEU A 31 -4.60 7.44 -4.62
C LEU A 31 -4.00 8.69 -5.27
N LEU A 32 -2.75 8.63 -5.75
CA LEU A 32 -2.14 9.75 -6.48
C LEU A 32 -2.94 10.13 -7.72
N VAL A 33 -3.46 9.15 -8.46
CA VAL A 33 -4.34 9.39 -9.60
C VAL A 33 -5.62 10.10 -9.15
N LEU A 34 -6.27 9.66 -8.07
CA LEU A 34 -7.47 10.31 -7.55
C LEU A 34 -7.23 11.78 -7.15
N ILE A 35 -6.12 12.04 -6.47
CA ILE A 35 -5.74 13.39 -6.03
C ILE A 35 -5.39 14.26 -7.24
N HIS A 36 -4.60 13.74 -8.18
CA HIS A 36 -4.13 14.50 -9.34
C HIS A 36 -5.27 14.93 -10.28
N PHE A 37 -6.25 14.06 -10.51
CA PHE A 37 -7.42 14.38 -11.32
C PHE A 37 -8.55 15.04 -10.52
N ASP A 38 -8.30 15.38 -9.25
CA ASP A 38 -9.26 15.99 -8.34
C ASP A 38 -10.64 15.29 -8.34
N LEU A 39 -10.62 13.95 -8.32
CA LEU A 39 -11.85 13.17 -8.39
C LEU A 39 -12.74 13.51 -7.19
N ALA A 40 -13.98 13.95 -7.48
CA ALA A 40 -14.95 14.41 -6.48
C ALA A 40 -14.44 15.56 -5.58
N GLY A 41 -13.44 16.34 -6.04
CA GLY A 41 -12.86 17.44 -5.27
C GLY A 41 -11.86 17.00 -4.19
N LEU A 42 -11.35 15.77 -4.24
CA LEU A 42 -10.45 15.21 -3.23
C LEU A 42 -9.13 16.00 -3.11
N GLY A 43 -8.49 16.36 -4.23
CA GLY A 43 -7.25 17.13 -4.23
C GLY A 43 -7.48 18.52 -3.65
N THR A 44 -8.51 19.20 -4.14
CA THR A 44 -8.93 20.52 -3.62
C THR A 44 -9.28 20.47 -2.12
N LEU A 45 -9.86 19.37 -1.63
CA LEU A 45 -10.16 19.20 -0.21
C LEU A 45 -8.89 19.04 0.63
N LEU A 46 -7.92 18.26 0.15
CA LEU A 46 -6.65 18.05 0.84
C LEU A 46 -5.79 19.33 0.89
N GLU A 47 -5.82 20.17 -0.15
CA GLU A 47 -5.11 21.45 -0.18
C GLU A 47 -5.57 22.44 0.92
N LYS A 48 -6.79 22.29 1.42
CA LYS A 48 -7.32 23.12 2.52
C LYS A 48 -6.75 22.74 3.89
N ASP A 49 -6.17 21.55 4.02
CA ASP A 49 -5.46 21.13 5.23
C ASP A 49 -4.03 21.68 5.23
N ALA A 50 -3.79 22.72 6.03
CA ALA A 50 -2.46 23.34 6.16
C ALA A 50 -1.41 22.42 6.82
N THR A 51 -1.83 21.36 7.50
CA THR A 51 -0.92 20.49 8.25
C THR A 51 -0.37 19.33 7.42
N GLY A 52 -1.04 18.97 6.32
CA GLY A 52 -0.74 17.79 5.52
C GLY A 52 -1.09 16.45 6.21
N LEU A 53 -1.68 16.48 7.41
CA LEU A 53 -2.08 15.29 8.15
C LEU A 53 -3.18 14.53 7.44
N ALA A 54 -4.13 15.22 6.80
CA ALA A 54 -5.19 14.58 6.04
C ALA A 54 -4.62 13.72 4.92
N THR A 55 -3.68 14.27 4.16
CA THR A 55 -2.96 13.57 3.09
C THR A 55 -2.16 12.40 3.66
N ALA A 56 -1.39 12.61 4.73
CA ALA A 56 -0.57 11.56 5.33
C ALA A 56 -1.41 10.37 5.84
N VAL A 57 -2.50 10.64 6.55
CA VAL A 57 -3.41 9.60 7.06
C VAL A 57 -4.09 8.86 5.91
N LEU A 58 -4.54 9.58 4.88
CA LEU A 58 -5.19 8.98 3.72
C LEU A 58 -4.23 8.05 2.95
N PHE A 59 -2.99 8.49 2.71
CA PHE A 59 -1.96 7.66 2.09
C PHE A 59 -1.63 6.44 2.94
N PHE A 60 -1.41 6.62 4.25
CA PHE A 60 -1.10 5.53 5.16
C PHE A 60 -2.22 4.48 5.18
N GLN A 61 -3.47 4.91 5.34
CA GLN A 61 -4.61 4.00 5.41
C GLN A 61 -4.81 3.26 4.08
N THR A 62 -4.73 3.98 2.95
CA THR A 62 -4.88 3.38 1.62
C THR A 62 -3.77 2.37 1.34
N ALA A 63 -2.52 2.71 1.64
CA ALA A 63 -1.38 1.81 1.51
C ALA A 63 -1.56 0.53 2.33
N LEU A 64 -1.99 0.66 3.59
CA LEU A 64 -2.25 -0.49 4.47
C LEU A 64 -3.39 -1.37 3.92
N THR A 65 -4.49 -0.77 3.48
CA THR A 65 -5.64 -1.51 2.94
C THR A 65 -5.26 -2.32 1.70
N PHE A 66 -4.63 -1.69 0.70
CA PHE A 66 -4.22 -2.39 -0.51
C PHE A 66 -3.10 -3.42 -0.24
N GLY A 67 -2.15 -3.09 0.63
CA GLY A 67 -1.12 -4.03 1.07
C GLY A 67 -1.69 -5.28 1.73
N ALA A 68 -2.66 -5.10 2.64
CA ALA A 68 -3.33 -6.21 3.33
C ALA A 68 -4.14 -7.08 2.36
N VAL A 69 -4.92 -6.47 1.45
CA VAL A 69 -5.71 -7.22 0.46
C VAL A 69 -4.82 -8.01 -0.49
N SER A 70 -3.77 -7.37 -1.05
CA SER A 70 -2.82 -8.03 -1.95
C SER A 70 -2.16 -9.26 -1.30
N MET A 71 -1.72 -9.11 -0.04
CA MET A 71 -1.20 -10.23 0.74
C MET A 71 -2.25 -11.31 1.01
N GLY A 72 -3.47 -10.92 1.38
CA GLY A 72 -4.56 -11.85 1.66
C GLY A 72 -4.91 -12.71 0.45
N VAL A 73 -5.05 -12.08 -0.72
CA VAL A 73 -5.25 -12.78 -2.01
C VAL A 73 -4.11 -13.75 -2.29
N ALA A 74 -2.87 -13.31 -2.13
CA ALA A 74 -1.71 -14.17 -2.35
C ALA A 74 -1.68 -15.40 -1.42
N VAL A 75 -2.07 -15.21 -0.16
CA VAL A 75 -2.17 -16.31 0.81
C VAL A 75 -3.30 -17.28 0.44
N MET A 76 -4.46 -16.79 0.01
CA MET A 76 -5.57 -17.63 -0.43
C MET A 76 -5.20 -18.48 -1.65
N ASN A 77 -4.43 -17.91 -2.58
CA ASN A 77 -3.99 -18.60 -3.80
C ASN A 77 -2.86 -19.62 -3.57
N LEU A 78 -2.23 -19.68 -2.38
CA LEU A 78 -1.19 -20.69 -2.09
C LEU A 78 -1.73 -22.13 -2.14
N GLY A 79 -3.04 -22.32 -1.97
CA GLY A 79 -3.70 -23.62 -2.01
C GLY A 79 -4.28 -23.98 -3.38
N GLU A 80 -4.12 -23.12 -4.40
CA GLU A 80 -4.72 -23.28 -5.73
C GLU A 80 -3.77 -23.92 -6.77
N ASP A 81 -2.65 -24.52 -6.32
CA ASP A 81 -1.72 -25.33 -7.12
C ASP A 81 -1.78 -26.83 -6.78
#